data_AF-A0A2R8BY66-F1
#
_entry.id   AF-A0A2R8BY66-F1
#
_cell.length_a   1.000
_cell.length_b   1.000
_cell.length_c   1.000
_cell.angle_alpha   90.00
_cell.angle_beta   90.00
_cell.angle_gamma   90.00
#
_symmetry.space_group_name_H-M   'P 1'
#
loop_
_entity.id
_entity.type
_entity.pdbx_description
1 polymer ?
#
loop_
_entity_poly.entity_id
_entity_poly.type
_entity_poly.pdbx_seq_one_letter_code
_entity_poly.pdbx_strand_id
1 'polypeptide(L)' 'MFRLLTSKPVLILGGIMLYRWLSEREDDRTAYAPGEGGPATDPAQFRGAGPASMRERQKSWDRVDEAMDETFPASDPPAY' A
#
# COMPACT_ATOMS: atom_id res chain seq x y z
N MET A 1 -24.04 -37.28 -29.21
CA MET A 1 -23.68 -35.96 -29.74
C MET A 1 -23.25 -35.08 -28.56
N PHE A 2 -22.02 -35.24 -28.07
CA PHE A 2 -21.52 -34.52 -26.87
C PHE A 2 -20.97 -33.16 -27.31
N ARG A 3 -21.71 -32.09 -27.05
CA ARG A 3 -21.23 -30.72 -27.28
C ARG A 3 -20.23 -30.36 -26.18
N LEU A 4 -18.96 -30.40 -26.56
CA LEU A 4 -17.82 -29.81 -25.84
C LEU A 4 -18.02 -28.28 -25.77
N LEU A 5 -18.80 -27.80 -24.80
CA LEU A 5 -18.99 -26.38 -24.56
C LEU A 5 -18.81 -26.04 -23.09
N THR A 6 -17.71 -26.50 -22.51
CA THR A 6 -17.36 -26.24 -21.11
C THR A 6 -15.91 -25.81 -20.89
N SER A 7 -15.11 -25.63 -21.96
CA SER A 7 -13.69 -25.22 -21.86
C SER A 7 -13.50 -23.72 -21.68
N LYS A 8 -14.40 -22.89 -22.20
CA LYS A 8 -14.33 -21.43 -22.11
C LYS A 8 -14.36 -20.87 -20.67
N PRO A 9 -15.25 -21.32 -19.76
CA PRO A 9 -15.25 -20.80 -18.40
C PRO A 9 -13.96 -21.15 -17.63
N VAL A 10 -13.35 -22.31 -17.91
CA VAL A 10 -12.08 -22.73 -17.28
C VAL A 10 -10.93 -21.84 -17.74
N LEU A 11 -10.88 -21.47 -19.02
CA LEU A 11 -9.87 -20.53 -19.54
C LEU A 11 -10.06 -19.12 -18.98
N ILE A 12 -11.30 -18.68 -18.80
CA ILE A 12 -11.60 -17.37 -18.17
C ILE A 12 -11.17 -17.38 -16.71
N LEU A 13 -11.55 -18.41 -15.94
CA LEU A 13 -11.15 -18.54 -14.53
C LEU A 13 -9.63 -18.68 -14.38
N GLY A 14 -8.98 -19.49 -15.22
CA GLY A 14 -7.53 -19.63 -15.25
C GLY A 14 -6.83 -18.33 -15.61
N GLY A 15 -7.37 -17.58 -16.58
CA GLY A 15 -6.88 -16.25 -16.95
C GLY A 15 -7.01 -15.23 -15.82
N ILE A 16 -8.13 -15.21 -15.09
CA ILE A 16 -8.33 -14.33 -13.94
C ILE A 16 -7.36 -14.70 -12.80
N MET A 17 -7.20 -15.98 -12.49
CA MET A 17 -6.24 -16.42 -11.47
C MET A 17 -4.80 -16.07 -11.84
N LEU A 18 -4.41 -16.30 -13.10
CA LEU A 18 -3.08 -15.94 -13.59
C LEU A 18 -2.86 -14.43 -13.58
N TYR A 19 -3.85 -13.65 -14.01
CA TYR A 19 -3.81 -12.19 -13.95
C TYR A 19 -3.59 -11.72 -12.51
N ARG A 20 -4.39 -12.22 -11.55
CA ARG A 20 -4.22 -11.85 -10.13
C ARG A 20 -2.83 -12.22 -9.58
N TRP A 21 -2.30 -13.38 -9.96
CA TRP A 21 -0.95 -13.81 -9.56
C TRP A 21 0.16 -12.92 -10.16
N LEU A 22 -0.01 -12.50 -11.42
CA LEU A 22 0.93 -11.59 -12.07
C LEU A 22 0.81 -10.13 -11.57
N SER A 23 -0.39 -9.72 -11.14
CA SER A 23 -0.71 -8.36 -10.69
C SER A 23 -0.40 -8.10 -9.22
N GLU A 24 0.08 -9.08 -8.47
CA GLU A 24 0.16 -9.05 -7.00
C GLU A 24 1.28 -8.15 -6.42
N ARG A 25 1.74 -7.11 -7.13
CA ARG A 25 2.93 -6.32 -6.72
C ARG A 25 2.91 -4.82 -7.04
N GLU A 26 1.76 -4.19 -7.09
CA GLU A 26 1.71 -2.74 -6.93
C GLU A 26 1.31 -2.42 -5.49
N ASP A 27 2.33 -2.33 -4.66
CA ASP A 27 2.20 -1.72 -3.35
C ASP A 27 2.03 -0.21 -3.58
N ASP A 28 0.79 0.26 -3.66
CA ASP A 28 0.41 1.66 -3.97
C ASP A 28 0.77 2.65 -2.84
N ARG A 29 1.63 2.22 -1.91
CA ARG A 29 2.08 2.94 -0.72
C ARG A 29 3.27 3.81 -1.07
N THR A 30 3.03 4.88 -1.80
CA THR A 30 4.08 5.76 -2.35
C THR A 30 4.92 6.46 -1.27
N ALA A 31 4.39 6.60 -0.05
CA ALA A 31 5.01 7.35 1.05
C ALA A 31 5.68 6.49 2.14
N TYR A 32 5.30 5.21 2.30
CA TYR A 32 5.66 4.40 3.47
C TYR A 32 6.90 3.54 3.24
N ALA A 33 7.72 3.39 4.28
CA ALA A 33 8.77 2.39 4.30
C ALA A 33 8.18 0.96 4.16
N PRO A 34 8.94 0.00 3.59
CA PRO A 34 8.51 -1.39 3.52
C PRO A 34 8.16 -1.93 4.91
N GLY A 35 6.92 -2.39 5.08
CA GLY A 35 6.42 -2.92 6.36
C GLY A 35 5.69 -1.91 7.25
N GLU A 36 5.58 -0.64 6.86
CA GLU A 36 4.77 0.37 7.54
C GLU A 36 3.38 0.61 6.89
N GLY A 37 2.53 1.39 7.55
CA GLY A 37 1.26 1.90 7.00
C GLY A 37 0.06 0.94 7.09
N GLY A 38 0.24 -0.27 7.65
CA GLY A 38 -0.83 -1.26 7.73
C GLY A 38 -1.30 -1.77 6.36
N PRO A 39 -2.43 -2.49 6.28
CA PRO A 39 -3.02 -2.93 5.02
C PRO A 39 -3.40 -1.74 4.12
N ALA A 40 -3.24 -1.88 2.80
CA ALA A 40 -3.63 -0.84 1.83
C ALA A 40 -5.12 -0.47 1.88
N THR A 41 -5.95 -1.38 2.39
CA THR A 41 -7.40 -1.18 2.56
C THR A 41 -7.78 -0.44 3.84
N ASP A 42 -6.82 -0.17 4.73
CA ASP A 42 -7.08 0.56 5.96
C ASP A 42 -7.22 2.06 5.66
N PRO A 43 -8.37 2.69 5.91
CA PRO A 43 -8.53 4.13 5.71
C PRO A 43 -7.72 4.97 6.70
N ALA A 44 -7.26 4.40 7.82
CA ALA A 44 -6.49 5.08 8.87
C ALA A 44 -5.00 4.73 8.80
N GLN A 45 -4.39 4.88 7.62
CA GLN A 45 -2.96 4.63 7.47
C GLN A 45 -2.13 5.66 8.26
N PHE A 46 -1.20 5.15 9.06
CA PHE A 46 -0.28 5.94 9.84
C PHE A 46 1.16 5.50 9.54
N ARG A 47 2.08 6.48 9.45
CA ARG A 47 3.52 6.31 9.24
C ARG A 47 4.25 6.78 10.48
N GLY A 48 5.33 6.10 10.87
CA GLY A 48 6.23 6.64 11.89
C GLY A 48 6.89 7.95 11.42
N ALA A 49 7.32 8.79 12.36
CA ALA A 49 8.14 9.95 12.04
C ALA A 49 9.57 9.51 11.66
N GLY A 50 10.23 10.35 10.88
CA GLY A 50 11.63 10.21 10.51
C GLY A 50 11.85 9.55 9.15
N PRO A 51 13.11 9.61 8.65
CA PRO A 51 13.46 9.18 7.31
C PRO A 51 13.51 7.65 7.17
N ALA A 52 13.56 6.92 8.29
CA ALA A 52 13.52 5.45 8.29
C ALA A 52 12.11 4.90 7.97
N SER A 53 11.09 5.70 8.27
CA SER A 53 9.69 5.38 8.07
C SER A 53 9.19 5.81 6.68
N MET A 54 10.00 6.52 5.90
CA MET A 54 9.72 6.92 4.52
C MET A 54 10.17 5.84 3.52
N ARG A 55 9.42 5.70 2.41
CA ARG A 55 9.80 4.80 1.30
C ARG A 55 11.18 5.09 0.74
N GLU A 56 11.45 6.38 0.52
CA GLU A 56 12.69 6.87 -0.05
C GLU A 56 13.49 7.63 0.99
N ARG A 57 14.77 7.29 1.10
CA ARG A 57 15.67 7.98 2.01
C ARG A 57 16.02 9.35 1.43
N GLN A 58 15.67 10.41 2.15
CA GLN A 58 16.06 11.77 1.77
C GLN A 58 17.58 11.96 1.93
N LYS A 59 18.21 12.66 0.98
CA LYS A 59 19.66 12.90 0.99
C LYS A 59 20.07 13.92 2.05
N SER A 60 19.20 14.89 2.30
CA SER A 60 19.32 15.90 3.33
C SER A 60 18.11 15.75 4.25
N TRP A 61 18.39 15.40 5.49
CA TRP A 61 17.40 15.37 6.56
C TRP A 61 18.06 16.03 7.76
N ASP A 62 17.50 17.13 8.22
CA ASP A 62 18.03 17.88 9.33
C ASP A 62 17.09 17.86 10.55
N ARG A 63 17.49 18.57 11.61
CA ARG A 63 16.71 18.59 12.85
C ARG A 63 15.40 19.36 12.71
N VAL A 64 15.33 20.30 11.77
CA VAL A 64 14.09 21.02 11.49
C VAL A 64 13.13 20.08 10.76
N ASP A 65 13.62 19.31 9.79
CA ASP A 65 12.82 18.28 9.11
C ASP A 65 12.28 17.25 10.11
N GLU A 66 13.12 16.74 11.01
CA GLU A 66 12.71 15.80 12.07
C GLU A 66 11.65 16.42 12.99
N ALA A 67 11.91 17.63 13.50
CA ALA A 67 10.98 18.31 14.39
C ALA A 67 9.64 18.60 13.70
N MET A 68 9.64 18.88 12.40
CA MET A 68 8.42 19.06 11.62
C MET A 68 7.69 17.73 11.41
N ASP A 69 8.38 16.63 11.12
CA ASP A 69 7.75 15.32 10.90
C ASP A 69 7.14 14.74 12.18
N GLU A 70 7.83 14.90 13.32
CA GLU A 70 7.35 14.46 14.65
C GLU A 70 6.12 15.24 15.14
N THR A 71 5.83 16.41 14.55
CA THR A 71 4.62 17.17 14.88
C THR A 71 3.37 16.62 14.19
N PHE A 72 3.45 15.62 13.31
CA PHE A 72 2.26 15.05 12.67
C PHE A 72 1.99 13.62 13.15
N PRO A 73 0.74 13.32 13.59
CA PRO A 73 -0.49 14.05 13.32
C PRO A 73 -0.92 14.87 14.55
N ALA A 74 -0.39 16.07 14.79
CA ALA A 74 -0.85 16.95 15.89
C ALA A 74 -2.22 17.58 15.59
N SER A 75 -3.23 16.74 15.42
CA SER A 75 -4.63 17.14 15.43
C SER A 75 -5.41 15.94 15.92
N ASP A 76 -5.45 15.71 17.23
CA ASP A 76 -6.60 15.03 17.83
C ASP A 76 -7.84 15.67 17.20
N PRO A 77 -8.63 14.95 16.37
CA PRO A 77 -9.87 15.52 15.89
C PRO A 77 -10.71 15.82 17.13
N PRO A 78 -11.26 17.03 17.27
CA PRO A 78 -12.06 17.34 18.43
C PRO A 78 -13.18 16.30 18.58
N ALA A 79 -13.30 15.75 19.79
CA ALA A 79 -14.39 14.87 20.16
C ALA A 79 -15.67 15.72 20.23
N TYR A 80 -16.34 15.90 19.08
CA TYR A 80 -17.71 16.38 19.02
C TYR A 80 -18.64 15.20 18.69
#